data_AF-C4L565-F1
#
_entry.id   AF-C4L565-F1
#
_cell.length_a   1.000
_cell.length_b   1.000
_cell.length_c   1.000
_cell.angle_alpha   90.00
_cell.angle_beta   90.00
_cell.angle_gamma   90.00
#
_symmetry.space_group_name_H-M   'P 1'
#
loop_
_entity.id
_entity.type
_entity.pdbx_description
1 polymer ?
#
loop_
_entity_poly.entity_id
_entity_poly.type
_entity_poly.pdbx_seq_one_letter_code
_entity_poly.pdbx_strand_id
1 'polypeptide(L)'
;MKKFRNIFFVWGIVTLLYTVWSIFSYFRSESFTFHLSGGLFVSGILLFAIGMFSHMSASGLFDGIMYGFKRNRRARLKEIDADYEEDEEEDPEDRQLRKHSAWNWVYVGVVSIALSFLVALI
;
A
#
# COMPACT_ATOMS: atom_id res chain seq x y z
N MET A 1 2.26 6.15 -17.48
CA MET A 1 1.21 7.14 -17.11
C MET A 1 -0.07 6.54 -16.55
N LYS A 2 -0.67 5.47 -17.11
CA LYS A 2 -1.93 4.88 -16.59
C LYS A 2 -1.86 4.43 -15.11
N LYS A 3 -0.72 3.88 -14.65
CA LYS A 3 -0.54 3.43 -13.25
C LYS A 3 -0.56 4.58 -12.24
N PHE A 4 0.11 5.70 -12.54
CA PHE A 4 0.11 6.89 -11.69
C PHE A 4 -1.28 7.54 -11.58
N ARG A 5 -2.06 7.54 -12.67
CA ARG A 5 -3.43 8.08 -12.66
C ARG A 5 -4.29 7.43 -11.57
N ASN A 6 -4.18 6.13 -11.39
CA ASN A 6 -4.97 5.42 -10.37
C ASN A 6 -4.50 5.79 -8.95
N ILE A 7 -3.19 5.94 -8.73
CA ILE A 7 -2.64 6.36 -7.42
C ILE A 7 -3.14 7.77 -7.07
N PHE A 8 -3.04 8.71 -8.02
CA PHE A 8 -3.53 10.09 -7.80
C PHE A 8 -5.05 10.15 -7.60
N PHE A 9 -5.80 9.26 -8.24
CA PHE A 9 -7.25 9.18 -8.04
C PHE A 9 -7.59 8.70 -6.62
N VAL A 10 -6.95 7.64 -6.15
CA VAL A 10 -7.11 7.15 -4.76
C VAL A 10 -6.68 8.23 -3.77
N TRP A 11 -5.51 8.84 -3.98
CA TRP A 11 -5.00 9.94 -3.17
C TRP A 11 -6.00 11.10 -3.07
N GLY A 12 -6.52 11.56 -4.20
CA GLY A 12 -7.45 12.68 -4.26
C GLY A 12 -8.78 12.37 -3.59
N ILE A 13 -9.35 11.18 -3.83
CA ILE A 13 -10.60 10.76 -3.19
C ILE A 13 -10.44 10.67 -1.67
N VAL A 14 -9.40 10.00 -1.18
CA VAL A 14 -9.20 9.82 0.26
C VAL A 14 -8.97 11.17 0.94
N THR A 15 -8.16 12.03 0.33
CA THR A 15 -7.91 13.40 0.83
C THR A 15 -9.22 14.19 0.91
N LEU A 16 -10.03 14.18 -0.16
CA LEU A 16 -11.27 14.93 -0.23
C LEU A 16 -12.32 14.40 0.75
N LEU A 17 -12.53 13.08 0.81
CA LEU A 17 -13.48 12.47 1.73
C LEU A 17 -13.11 12.76 3.18
N TYR A 18 -11.83 12.61 3.54
CA TYR A 18 -11.39 12.92 4.89
C TYR A 18 -11.54 14.41 5.21
N THR A 19 -11.16 15.30 4.28
CA THR A 19 -11.27 16.75 4.48
C THR A 19 -12.73 17.16 4.71
N VAL A 20 -13.64 16.70 3.86
CA VAL A 20 -15.08 16.96 3.98
C VAL A 20 -15.62 16.41 5.30
N TRP A 21 -15.32 15.15 5.61
CA TRP A 21 -15.74 14.53 6.86
C TRP A 21 -15.22 15.30 8.09
N SER A 22 -13.96 15.72 8.07
CA SER A 22 -13.30 16.45 9.14
C SER A 22 -13.94 17.83 9.36
N ILE A 23 -14.27 18.55 8.29
CA ILE A 23 -14.98 19.85 8.35
C ILE A 23 -16.33 19.71 9.06
N PHE A 24 -17.09 18.66 8.76
CA PHE A 24 -18.42 18.46 9.36
C PHE A 24 -18.39 17.85 10.76
N SER A 25 -17.33 17.10 11.10
CA SER A 25 -17.23 16.37 12.37
C SER A 25 -16.58 17.18 13.48
N TYR A 26 -15.76 18.17 13.15
CA TYR A 26 -15.16 19.06 14.14
C TYR A 26 -16.16 20.14 14.56
N PHE A 27 -16.44 20.20 15.86
CA PHE A 27 -17.29 21.24 16.45
C PHE A 27 -16.58 22.60 16.63
N ARG A 28 -15.28 22.69 16.29
CA ARG A 28 -14.51 23.93 16.27
C ARG A 28 -14.32 24.44 14.85
N SER A 29 -14.39 25.76 14.68
CA SER A 29 -14.08 26.44 13.43
C SER A 29 -12.57 26.48 13.20
N GLU A 30 -11.98 25.34 12.86
CA GLU A 30 -10.61 25.31 12.34
C GLU A 30 -10.60 25.78 10.88
N SER A 31 -9.44 26.21 10.40
CA SER A 31 -9.30 26.67 9.01
C SER A 31 -9.47 25.52 8.01
N PHE A 32 -9.82 25.86 6.77
CA PHE A 32 -9.83 24.87 5.69
C PHE A 32 -8.45 24.20 5.50
N THR A 33 -7.36 24.95 5.69
CA THR A 33 -5.98 24.44 5.59
C THR A 33 -5.68 23.39 6.66
N PHE A 34 -6.24 23.53 7.87
CA PHE A 34 -6.15 22.51 8.91
C PHE A 34 -6.79 21.19 8.47
N HIS A 35 -8.03 21.22 7.97
CA HIS A 35 -8.70 19.99 7.52
C HIS A 35 -8.04 19.37 6.29
N LEU A 36 -7.58 20.20 5.35
CA LEU A 36 -6.86 19.76 4.16
C LEU A 36 -5.52 19.09 4.53
N SER A 37 -4.76 19.66 5.48
CA SER A 37 -3.52 19.03 5.95
C SER A 37 -3.79 17.68 6.60
N GLY A 38 -4.85 17.55 7.41
CA GLY A 38 -5.30 16.27 7.93
C GLY A 38 -5.62 15.25 6.82
N GLY A 39 -6.35 15.68 5.78
CA GLY A 39 -6.67 14.83 4.62
C GLY A 39 -5.43 14.34 3.87
N LEU A 40 -4.46 15.24 3.64
CA LEU A 40 -3.18 14.92 3.00
C LEU A 40 -2.34 13.95 3.84
N PHE A 41 -2.37 14.11 5.16
CA PHE A 41 -1.65 13.24 6.07
C PHE A 41 -2.25 11.82 6.05
N VAL A 42 -3.56 11.70 6.20
CA VAL A 42 -4.25 10.41 6.22
C VAL A 42 -4.13 9.68 4.88
N SER A 43 -4.33 10.38 3.76
CA SER A 43 -4.13 9.78 2.44
C SER A 43 -2.67 9.36 2.25
N GLY A 44 -1.72 10.18 2.71
CA GLY A 44 -0.30 9.88 2.65
C GLY A 44 0.10 8.62 3.42
N ILE A 45 -0.37 8.48 4.67
CA ILE A 45 -0.14 7.28 5.50
C ILE A 45 -0.75 6.03 4.86
N LEU A 46 -1.97 6.14 4.32
CA LEU A 46 -2.64 5.03 3.68
C LEU A 46 -1.88 4.54 2.44
N LEU A 47 -1.45 5.45 1.57
CA LEU A 47 -0.68 5.11 0.37
C LEU A 47 0.70 4.56 0.72
N PHE A 48 1.35 5.13 1.74
CA PHE A 48 2.61 4.63 2.27
C PHE A 48 2.45 3.19 2.76
N ALA A 49 1.42 2.90 3.55
CA ALA A 49 1.14 1.55 4.04
C ALA A 49 0.90 0.57 2.88
N ILE A 50 0.05 0.93 1.91
CA ILE A 50 -0.20 0.11 0.71
C ILE A 50 1.10 -0.19 -0.04
N GLY A 51 1.96 0.82 -0.23
CA GLY A 51 3.25 0.68 -0.88
C GLY A 51 4.19 -0.25 -0.11
N MET A 52 4.30 -0.07 1.21
CA MET A 52 5.15 -0.90 2.06
C MET A 52 4.68 -2.37 2.10
N PHE A 53 3.38 -2.61 2.27
CA PHE A 53 2.81 -3.97 2.21
C PHE A 53 3.04 -4.62 0.84
N SER A 54 2.85 -3.88 -0.24
CA SER A 54 3.10 -4.37 -1.60
C SER A 54 4.59 -4.70 -1.82
N HIS A 55 5.50 -3.89 -1.28
CA HIS A 55 6.94 -4.13 -1.34
C HIS A 55 7.36 -5.35 -0.52
N MET A 56 6.81 -5.51 0.70
CA MET A 56 7.03 -6.69 1.54
C MET A 56 6.52 -7.97 0.87
N SER A 57 5.37 -7.92 0.20
CA SER A 57 4.85 -9.02 -0.61
C SER A 57 5.79 -9.36 -1.77
N ALA A 58 6.21 -8.37 -2.55
CA ALA A 58 7.07 -8.60 -3.71
C ALA A 58 8.53 -8.97 -3.36
N SER A 59 8.97 -8.73 -2.12
CA SER A 59 10.29 -9.12 -1.62
C SER A 59 10.35 -10.55 -1.07
N GLY A 60 9.22 -11.26 -1.03
CA GLY A 60 9.15 -12.63 -0.54
C GLY A 60 9.18 -12.74 0.99
N LEU A 61 8.96 -11.65 1.72
CA LEU A 61 8.82 -11.70 3.18
C LEU A 61 7.65 -12.61 3.58
N PHE A 62 6.56 -12.56 2.80
CA PHE A 62 5.43 -13.46 2.97
C PHE A 62 5.69 -14.87 2.44
N ASP A 63 6.63 -15.05 1.50
CA ASP A 63 7.01 -16.38 1.00
C ASP A 63 7.63 -17.21 2.13
N GLY A 64 8.44 -16.61 3.01
CA GLY A 64 9.01 -17.31 4.16
C GLY A 64 7.95 -17.82 5.14
N ILE A 65 6.89 -17.04 5.37
CA ILE A 65 5.74 -17.47 6.20
C ILE A 65 4.95 -18.56 5.47
N MET A 66 4.68 -18.36 4.18
CA MET A 66 3.90 -19.28 3.36
C MET A 66 4.64 -20.60 3.13
N TYR A 67 5.98 -20.59 3.12
CA TYR A 67 6.83 -21.77 2.97
C TYR A 67 6.54 -22.82 4.05
N GLY A 68 6.32 -22.41 5.29
CA GLY A 68 5.94 -23.33 6.37
C GLY A 68 4.61 -24.04 6.11
N PHE A 69 3.61 -23.29 5.62
CA PHE A 69 2.30 -23.83 5.27
C PHE A 69 2.37 -24.72 4.02
N LYS A 70 3.06 -24.28 2.96
CA LYS A 70 3.27 -25.05 1.73
C LYS A 70 4.04 -26.34 2.02
N ARG A 71 5.05 -26.31 2.88
CA ARG A 71 5.79 -27.51 3.31
C ARG A 71 4.89 -28.53 4.00
N ASN A 72 4.03 -28.10 4.92
CA ASN A 72 3.09 -28.99 5.60
C ASN A 72 2.04 -29.56 4.64
N ARG A 73 1.53 -28.72 3.72
CA ARG A 73 0.60 -29.13 2.67
C ARG A 73 1.24 -30.14 1.71
N ARG A 74 2.48 -29.89 1.25
CA ARG A 74 3.23 -30.78 0.37
C ARG A 74 3.52 -32.13 1.03
N ALA A 75 3.84 -32.14 2.32
CA ALA A 75 4.00 -33.40 3.06
C ALA A 75 2.72 -34.25 3.01
N ARG A 76 1.55 -33.65 3.23
CA ARG A 76 0.26 -34.34 3.13
C ARG A 76 -0.11 -34.76 1.71
N LEU A 77 0.21 -33.95 0.71
CA LEU A 77 -0.10 -34.28 -0.70
C LEU A 77 0.83 -35.39 -1.21
N LYS A 78 2.09 -35.42 -0.78
CA LYS A 78 3.03 -36.51 -1.10
C LYS A 78 2.67 -37.86 -0.48
N GLU A 79 1.93 -37.87 0.62
CA GLU A 79 1.36 -39.10 1.17
C GLU A 79 0.27 -39.71 0.25
N ILE A 80 -0.40 -38.87 -0.55
CA ILE A 80 -1.49 -39.28 -1.46
C ILE A 80 -0.95 -39.53 -2.88
N ASP A 81 0.00 -38.70 -3.32
CA ASP A 81 0.62 -38.76 -4.64
C ASP A 81 2.14 -38.49 -4.54
N ALA A 82 2.94 -39.54 -4.71
CA ALA A 82 4.38 -39.51 -4.53
C ALA A 82 5.11 -38.58 -5.54
N ASP A 83 4.51 -38.38 -6.72
CA ASP A 83 5.09 -37.61 -7.83
C ASP A 83 4.65 -36.14 -7.82
N TYR A 84 4.02 -35.66 -6.73
CA TYR A 84 3.60 -34.26 -6.62
C TYR A 84 4.80 -33.28 -6.57
N GLU A 85 4.98 -32.54 -7.65
CA GLU A 85 5.85 -31.36 -7.78
C GLU A 85 5.00 -30.08 -7.90
N GLU A 86 5.35 -29.06 -7.11
CA GLU A 86 4.63 -27.77 -7.10
C GLU A 86 5.44 -26.80 -7.97
N ASP A 87 4.99 -26.60 -9.22
CA ASP A 87 5.57 -25.64 -10.17
C ASP A 87 5.18 -24.21 -9.76
N GLU A 88 5.88 -23.64 -8.78
CA GLU A 88 5.66 -22.25 -8.38
C GLU A 88 6.97 -21.50 -8.13
N GLU A 89 7.82 -21.40 -9.17
CA GLU A 89 8.80 -20.33 -9.23
C GLU A 89 8.17 -19.14 -9.97
N GLU A 90 7.73 -18.14 -9.20
CA GLU A 90 7.33 -16.84 -9.73
C GLU A 90 8.51 -16.22 -10.51
N ASP A 91 8.26 -15.76 -11.74
CA ASP A 91 9.29 -15.15 -12.58
C ASP A 91 9.98 -13.98 -11.85
N PRO A 92 11.32 -13.99 -11.72
CA PRO A 92 12.06 -12.91 -11.09
C PRO A 92 11.80 -11.53 -11.71
N GLU A 93 11.49 -11.45 -13.01
CA GLU A 93 11.16 -10.19 -13.68
C GLU A 93 9.83 -9.60 -13.17
N ASP A 94 8.81 -10.43 -13.01
CA ASP A 94 7.50 -10.01 -12.48
C ASP A 94 7.61 -9.51 -11.04
N ARG A 95 8.47 -10.14 -10.23
CA ARG A 95 8.77 -9.67 -8.87
C ARG A 95 9.40 -8.29 -8.87
N GLN A 96 10.35 -8.01 -9.78
CA GLN A 96 10.97 -6.70 -9.89
C GLN A 96 9.98 -5.62 -10.33
N LEU A 97 9.11 -5.92 -11.30
CA LEU A 97 8.06 -5.00 -11.75
C LEU A 97 7.08 -4.65 -10.63
N ARG A 98 6.72 -5.63 -9.79
CA ARG A 98 5.88 -5.42 -8.60
C ARG A 98 6.58 -4.55 -7.56
N LYS A 99 7.86 -4.79 -7.27
CA LYS A 99 8.67 -3.95 -6.35
C LYS A 99 8.72 -2.50 -6.82
N HIS A 100 9.04 -2.27 -8.10
CA HIS A 100 9.09 -0.92 -8.65
C HIS A 100 7.71 -0.25 -8.60
N SER A 101 6.64 -1.00 -8.88
CA SER A 101 5.29 -0.45 -8.78
C SER A 101 4.91 -0.10 -7.34
N ALA A 102 5.34 -0.89 -6.35
CA ALA A 102 5.11 -0.62 -4.93
C ALA A 102 5.79 0.67 -4.46
N TRP A 103 7.03 0.92 -4.91
CA TRP A 103 7.76 2.16 -4.60
C TRP A 103 7.03 3.42 -5.07
N ASN A 104 6.30 3.37 -6.18
CA ASN A 104 5.50 4.52 -6.62
C ASN A 104 4.44 4.92 -5.59
N TRP A 105 3.81 3.96 -4.91
CA TRP A 105 2.85 4.23 -3.82
C TRP A 105 3.55 4.83 -2.60
N VAL A 106 4.72 4.29 -2.25
CA VAL A 106 5.54 4.83 -1.15
C VAL A 106 5.92 6.28 -1.42
N TYR A 107 6.43 6.60 -2.60
CA TYR A 107 6.83 7.96 -2.95
C TYR A 107 5.67 8.95 -2.88
N VAL A 108 4.51 8.60 -3.46
CA VAL A 108 3.32 9.48 -3.38
C VAL A 108 2.86 9.64 -1.93
N GLY A 109 2.88 8.56 -1.13
CA GLY A 109 2.56 8.62 0.29
C GLY A 109 3.47 9.57 1.07
N VAL A 110 4.79 9.42 0.91
CA VAL A 110 5.80 10.28 1.58
C VAL A 110 5.67 11.73 1.15
N VAL A 111 5.49 11.99 -0.15
CA VAL A 111 5.30 13.36 -0.65
C VAL A 111 4.01 13.98 -0.09
N SER A 112 2.92 13.21 0.00
CA SER A 112 1.66 13.69 0.60
C SER A 112 1.81 14.02 2.09
N ILE A 113 2.54 13.21 2.85
CA ILE A 113 2.85 13.48 4.26
C ILE A 113 3.71 14.74 4.39
N ALA A 114 4.75 14.90 3.55
CA ALA A 114 5.56 16.12 3.56
C ALA A 114 4.71 17.35 3.24
N LEU A 115 3.84 17.26 2.23
CA LEU A 115 2.89 18.32 1.88
C LEU A 115 1.91 18.62 3.00
N SER A 116 1.43 17.62 3.76
CA SER A 116 0.54 17.88 4.88
C SER A 116 1.20 18.75 5.94
N PHE A 117 2.46 18.49 6.27
CA PHE A 117 3.20 19.32 7.22
C PHE A 117 3.43 20.73 6.69
N LEU A 118 3.77 20.89 5.41
CA LEU A 118 3.92 22.20 4.80
C LEU A 118 2.63 23.01 4.80
N VAL A 119 1.49 22.37 4.49
CA VAL A 119 0.17 23.03 4.53
C VAL A 119 -0.25 23.35 5.95
N ALA A 120 0.08 22.51 6.93
CA ALA A 120 -0.21 22.77 8.34
C ALA A 120 0.57 23.95 8.94
N LEU A 121 1.67 24.37 8.30
CA LEU A 121 2.45 25.55 8.71
C LEU A 121 1.90 26.88 8.18
N ILE A 122 0.87 26.83 7.33
CA ILE A 122 0.20 28.00 6.72
C ILE A 122 -1.13 28.27 7.42
#